data_AF-A0A822ITE4-F1
#
_entry.id   AF-A0A822ITE4-F1
#
_cell.length_a   1.000
_cell.length_b   1.000
_cell.length_c   1.000
_cell.angle_alpha   90.00
_cell.angle_beta   90.00
_cell.angle_gamma   90.00
#
_symmetry.space_group_name_H-M   'P 1'
#
loop_
_entity.id
_entity.type
_entity.pdbx_description
1 polymer ?
#
loop_
_entity_poly.entity_id
_entity_poly.type
_entity_poly.pdbx_seq_one_letter_code
_entity_poly.pdbx_strand_id
1 'polypeptide(L)' 'MYKPKNGYGEENMGTMDIVVEWKYGAVKGFGSREEAERFINNVCKRTAPDMEYSVGLFMIK' A
#
# COMPACT_ATOMS: atom_id res chain seq x y z
N MET A 1 32.51 1.02 -1.91
CA MET A 1 31.89 2.29 -1.46
C MET A 1 30.46 2.30 -1.97
N TYR A 2 29.48 2.28 -1.08
CA TYR A 2 28.07 2.26 -1.46
C TYR A 2 27.61 3.68 -1.77
N LYS A 3 27.19 3.92 -3.02
CA LYS A 3 26.25 4.99 -3.38
C LYS A 3 25.53 4.62 -4.68
N PRO A 4 24.22 4.35 -4.66
CA PRO A 4 23.35 4.71 -5.76
C PRO A 4 22.86 6.13 -5.50
N LYS A 5 23.33 7.08 -6.31
CA LYS A 5 22.69 8.38 -6.47
C LYS A 5 21.47 8.19 -7.35
N ASN A 6 20.34 8.69 -6.88
CA ASN A 6 19.09 9.00 -7.57
C ASN A 6 19.19 8.93 -9.11
N GLY A 7 18.64 7.85 -9.67
CA GLY A 7 18.31 7.73 -11.08
C GLY A 7 16.79 7.75 -11.25
N TYR A 8 16.16 8.91 -10.99
CA TYR A 8 14.82 9.15 -11.52
C TYR A 8 14.99 9.61 -12.96
N GLY A 9 15.10 8.62 -13.84
CA GLY A 9 15.24 8.79 -15.26
C GLY A 9 14.89 7.48 -15.93
N GLU A 10 13.61 7.13 -15.92
CA GLU A 10 12.98 6.27 -16.92
C GLU A 10 11.46 6.29 -16.72
N GLU A 11 10.80 7.12 -17.54
CA GLU A 11 9.57 6.85 -18.30
C GLU A 11 8.30 6.40 -17.54
N ASN A 12 7.18 7.06 -17.85
CA ASN A 12 5.83 6.84 -17.32
C ASN A 12 5.33 5.37 -17.40
N MET A 13 5.81 4.50 -16.51
CA MET A 13 5.13 3.29 -16.10
C MET A 13 4.53 3.57 -14.73
N GLY A 14 3.21 3.71 -14.67
CA GLY A 14 2.50 4.00 -13.42
C GLY A 14 3.00 3.09 -12.31
N THR A 15 3.54 3.68 -11.24
CA THR A 15 3.98 2.92 -10.07
C THR A 15 2.74 2.25 -9.48
N MET A 16 2.78 0.93 -9.32
CA MET A 16 1.71 0.20 -8.64
C MET A 16 1.93 0.36 -7.15
N ASP A 17 1.06 1.13 -6.51
CA ASP A 17 0.97 1.19 -5.05
C ASP A 17 0.11 0.03 -4.55
N ILE A 18 0.42 -0.45 -3.36
CA ILE A 18 -0.47 -1.35 -2.64
C ILE A 18 -1.42 -0.50 -1.80
N VAL A 19 -2.70 -0.87 -1.82
CA VAL A 19 -3.79 -0.18 -1.11
C VAL A 19 -4.52 -1.15 -0.19
N VAL A 20 -4.93 -0.65 0.97
CA VAL A 20 -5.92 -1.30 1.84
C VAL A 20 -7.22 -0.55 1.73
N GLU A 21 -8.30 -1.23 1.36
CA GLU A 21 -9.63 -0.63 1.16
C GLU A 21 -10.67 -1.27 2.08
N TRP A 22 -11.68 -0.49 2.45
CA TRP A 22 -12.87 -0.92 3.18
C TRP A 22 -14.07 -0.09 2.76
N LYS A 23 -15.26 -0.43 3.27
CA LYS A 23 -16.55 0.16 2.88
C LYS A 23 -16.60 1.70 2.84
N TYR A 24 -15.79 2.38 3.65
CA TYR A 24 -15.85 3.84 3.83
C TYR A 24 -14.51 4.55 3.57
N GLY A 25 -13.49 3.86 3.07
CA GLY A 25 -12.17 4.49 2.91
C GLY A 25 -11.11 3.56 2.35
N ALA A 26 -9.95 4.17 2.09
CA ALA A 26 -8.77 3.48 1.59
C ALA A 26 -7.49 4.15 2.11
N VAL A 27 -6.44 3.36 2.31
CA VAL A 27 -5.08 3.82 2.64
C VAL A 27 -4.13 3.27 1.58
N LYS A 28 -3.31 4.15 1.00
CA LYS A 28 -2.37 3.85 -0.08
C LYS A 28 -0.93 4.00 0.41
N GLY A 29 0.02 3.53 -0.39
CA GLY A 29 1.46 3.72 -0.17
C GLY A 29 2.12 2.61 0.64
N PHE A 30 1.56 1.40 0.63
CA PHE A 30 2.23 0.23 1.21
C PHE A 30 3.33 -0.27 0.27
N GLY A 31 4.50 -0.60 0.82
CA GLY A 31 5.64 -1.08 0.05
C GLY A 31 5.57 -2.58 -0.27
N SER A 32 4.81 -3.36 0.50
CA SER A 32 4.54 -4.77 0.21
C SER A 32 3.15 -5.22 0.66
N ARG A 33 2.70 -6.37 0.16
CA ARG A 33 1.42 -6.97 0.56
C ARG A 33 1.45 -7.39 2.02
N GLU A 34 2.58 -7.92 2.52
CA GLU A 34 2.70 -8.28 3.93
C GLU A 34 2.59 -7.06 4.84
N GLU A 35 3.10 -5.89 4.42
CA GLU A 35 2.95 -4.65 5.16
C GLU A 35 1.48 -4.24 5.28
N ALA A 36 0.74 -4.28 4.17
CA ALA A 36 -0.69 -4.01 4.13
C ALA A 36 -1.50 -4.99 5.01
N GLU A 37 -1.17 -6.28 4.97
CA GLU A 37 -1.82 -7.30 5.79
C GLU A 37 -1.50 -7.13 7.29
N ARG A 38 -0.27 -6.73 7.63
CA ARG A 38 0.10 -6.37 9.01
C ARG A 38 -0.68 -5.16 9.49
N PHE A 39 -0.87 -4.14 8.65
CA PHE A 39 -1.70 -2.98 8.98
C PHE A 39 -3.16 -3.39 9.26
N ILE A 40 -3.73 -4.29 8.45
CA ILE A 40 -5.09 -4.82 8.68
C ILE A 40 -5.16 -5.53 10.03
N ASN A 41 -4.24 -6.45 10.30
CA ASN A 41 -4.30 -7.29 11.50
C ASN A 41 -3.96 -6.52 12.80
N ASN A 42 -3.00 -5.60 12.75
CA ASN A 42 -2.49 -4.92 13.95
C ASN A 42 -3.15 -3.57 14.23
N VAL A 43 -3.79 -2.96 13.24
CA VAL A 43 -4.45 -1.65 13.40
C VAL A 43 -5.94 -1.79 13.13
N CYS A 44 -6.32 -2.17 11.90
CA CYS A 44 -7.70 -2.09 11.45
C CYS A 44 -8.64 -3.00 12.26
N LYS A 45 -8.28 -4.28 12.40
CA LYS A 45 -9.09 -5.26 13.15
C LYS A 45 -9.17 -4.97 14.66
N ARG A 46 -8.25 -4.19 15.22
CA ARG A 46 -8.33 -3.77 16.64
C ARG A 46 -9.36 -2.65 16.84
N THR A 47 -9.53 -1.79 15.84
CA THR A 47 -10.46 -0.65 15.91
C THR A 47 -11.86 -1.03 15.42
N ALA A 48 -11.95 -1.82 14.34
CA ALA A 48 -13.21 -2.28 13.78
C ALA A 48 -13.04 -3.74 13.29
N PRO A 49 -13.22 -4.74 14.17
CA PRO A 49 -13.01 -6.16 13.84
C PRO A 49 -14.03 -6.71 12.86
N ASP A 50 -15.26 -6.19 12.88
CA ASP A 50 -16.37 -6.65 12.02
C ASP A 50 -16.37 -6.01 10.63
N MET A 51 -15.40 -5.13 10.35
CA MET A 51 -15.27 -4.48 9.04
C MET A 51 -14.47 -5.37 8.09
N GLU A 52 -14.96 -5.49 6.86
CA GLU A 52 -14.23 -6.19 5.80
C GLU A 52 -13.17 -5.27 5.19
N TYR A 53 -11.95 -5.78 5.10
CA TYR A 53 -10.79 -5.11 4.52
C TYR A 53 -10.25 -5.95 3.35
N SER A 54 -9.85 -5.29 2.28
CA SER A 54 -9.21 -5.91 1.12
C SER A 54 -7.86 -5.25 0.84
N VAL A 55 -6.92 -6.04 0.33
CA VAL A 55 -5.63 -5.54 -0.19
C VAL A 55 -5.69 -5.57 -1.71
N GLY A 56 -5.47 -4.42 -2.32
CA GLY A 56 -5.50 -4.22 -3.76
C GLY A 56 -4.24 -3.56 -4.30
N LEU A 57 -4.20 -3.41 -5.63
CA LEU A 57 -3.19 -2.64 -6.35
C LEU A 57 -3.83 -1.37 -6.90
N PHE A 58 -3.21 -0.22 -6.66
CA PHE A 58 -3.64 1.08 -7.14
C PHE A 58 -2.58 1.65 -8.08
N MET A 59 -2.98 1.99 -9.30
CA MET A 59 -2.08 2.61 -10.28
C MET A 59 -1.99 4.12 -10.00
N ILE A 60 -0.80 4.61 -9.68
CA ILE A 60 -0.53 6.05 -9.60
C ILE A 60 -0.39 6.58 -11.03
N LYS A 61 -1.24 7.54 -11.42
CA LYS A 61 -1.18 8.25 -12.70
C LYS A 61 -0.31 9.49 -12.61
#